data_AF-A0A1S2KY47-F1
#
_entry.id   AF-A0A1S2KY47-F1
#
_cell.length_a   1.000
_cell.length_b   1.000
_cell.length_c   1.000
_cell.angle_alpha   90.00
_cell.angle_beta   90.00
_cell.angle_gamma   90.00
#
_symmetry.space_group_name_H-M   'P 1'
#
loop_
_entity.id
_entity.type
_entity.pdbx_description
1 polymer ?
#
loop_
_entity_poly.entity_id
_entity_poly.type
_entity_poly.pdbx_seq_one_letter_code
_entity_poly.pdbx_strand_id
1 'polypeptide(L)'
;MDLFSYDFEKARTITKEEIEQAAKDLAQFLKENGNPRVLSVSGLHCRPNECGQVNEKKYLPNSIEKMIPFLKDEGYIKFERDGVFFLKHEYRDYHTIDELVERFRQIADDYFENGGDLYGLYSISTTFGLHYNVDLSNHEINMGLGTAIRNEITSYSKNLGLKHFIEVPKSRGMKMNCFIDGELKAIKRIMAEELVEYTDYQSVKDYFKRHGAVSGPKYQKSYDPHGISSNQKKIEMHIALPSAFCCQSIAESKDIKEIMMIMDYMGKTYGPFGNEELILINEKNVRKRYKRDRDNEKTFEELYDLDAIISEENSVEAESLFSMFDETILDNLFVQELEGVGCS
;
A
#
# COMPACT_ATOMS: atom_id res chain seq x y z
N MET A 1 -65.25 17.09 21.00
CA MET A 1 -64.51 15.88 20.61
C MET A 1 -64.20 15.15 21.91
N ASP A 2 -64.80 13.98 22.12
CA ASP A 2 -64.69 13.18 23.35
C ASP A 2 -63.41 12.33 23.29
N LEU A 3 -62.64 12.27 24.38
CA LEU A 3 -61.44 11.44 24.52
C LEU A 3 -61.71 9.94 24.25
N PHE A 4 -62.96 9.49 24.40
CA PHE A 4 -63.39 8.11 24.18
C PHE A 4 -63.99 7.85 22.78
N SER A 5 -64.08 8.88 21.94
CA SER A 5 -64.43 8.73 20.52
C SER A 5 -63.22 8.45 19.62
N TYR A 6 -62.03 8.31 20.22
CA TYR A 6 -60.83 7.86 19.52
C TYR A 6 -60.91 6.35 19.33
N ASP A 7 -61.34 5.95 18.13
CA ASP A 7 -61.38 4.57 17.69
C ASP A 7 -59.94 4.01 17.65
N PHE A 8 -59.57 3.23 18.68
CA PHE A 8 -58.26 2.57 18.76
C PHE A 8 -58.08 1.51 17.66
N GLU A 9 -59.15 1.02 17.02
CA GLU A 9 -59.02 0.17 15.82
C GLU A 9 -58.71 0.99 14.56
N LYS A 10 -58.95 2.30 14.60
CA LYS A 10 -58.38 3.30 13.68
C LYS A 10 -57.06 3.90 14.14
N ALA A 11 -56.37 3.29 15.11
CA ALA A 11 -54.93 3.49 15.22
C ALA A 11 -54.33 2.96 13.90
N ARG A 12 -54.04 3.88 12.97
CA ARG A 12 -53.55 3.62 11.60
C ARG A 12 -52.73 2.33 11.60
N THR A 13 -53.32 1.26 11.06
CA THR A 13 -52.60 0.00 10.90
C THR A 13 -51.43 0.33 9.99
N ILE A 14 -50.21 0.19 10.51
CA ILE A 14 -49.02 0.44 9.73
C ILE A 14 -49.03 -0.55 8.57
N THR A 15 -48.98 -0.02 7.35
CA THR A 15 -49.06 -0.88 6.16
C THR A 15 -47.71 -1.54 5.90
N LYS A 16 -47.74 -2.63 5.14
CA LYS A 16 -46.51 -3.33 4.76
C LYS A 16 -45.56 -2.42 3.97
N GLU A 17 -46.12 -1.57 3.10
CA GLU A 17 -45.35 -0.61 2.32
C GLU A 17 -44.64 0.42 3.22
N GLU A 18 -45.27 0.83 4.32
CA GLU A 18 -44.65 1.73 5.30
C GLU A 18 -43.48 1.07 6.03
N ILE A 19 -43.61 -0.22 6.36
CA ILE A 19 -42.53 -1.01 6.98
C ILE A 19 -41.37 -1.20 6.00
N GLU A 20 -41.66 -1.53 4.75
CA GLU A 20 -40.66 -1.65 3.68
C GLU A 20 -39.93 -0.33 3.43
N GLN A 21 -40.64 0.80 3.43
CA GLN A 21 -40.02 2.12 3.29
C GLN A 21 -39.13 2.43 4.49
N ALA A 22 -39.57 2.14 5.72
CA ALA A 22 -38.75 2.33 6.91
C ALA A 22 -37.47 1.46 6.90
N ALA A 23 -37.53 0.26 6.32
CA ALA A 23 -36.36 -0.59 6.13
C ALA A 23 -35.36 0.04 5.14
N LYS A 24 -35.85 0.59 4.02
CA LYS A 24 -35.01 1.33 3.05
C LYS A 24 -34.41 2.59 3.66
N ASP A 25 -35.19 3.36 4.40
CA ASP A 25 -34.73 4.57 5.08
C ASP A 25 -33.66 4.24 6.13
N LEU A 26 -33.83 3.14 6.87
CA LEU A 26 -32.80 2.63 7.79
C LEU A 26 -31.54 2.21 7.03
N ALA A 27 -31.66 1.49 5.92
CA ALA A 27 -30.51 1.09 5.11
C ALA A 27 -29.73 2.31 4.58
N GLN A 28 -30.43 3.30 4.02
CA GLN A 28 -29.85 4.55 3.53
C GLN A 28 -29.18 5.33 4.66
N PHE A 29 -29.85 5.45 5.81
CA PHE A 29 -29.29 6.13 6.98
C PHE A 29 -27.98 5.46 7.45
N LEU A 30 -27.91 4.13 7.47
CA LEU A 30 -26.68 3.40 7.81
C LEU A 30 -25.59 3.56 6.75
N LYS A 31 -25.95 3.67 5.47
CA LYS A 31 -25.00 3.98 4.40
C LYS A 31 -24.38 5.36 4.63
N GLU A 32 -25.18 6.39 4.83
CA GLU A 32 -24.70 7.77 5.01
C GLU A 32 -23.85 7.98 6.27
N ASN A 33 -24.13 7.24 7.34
CA ASN A 33 -23.54 7.48 8.65
C ASN A 33 -22.46 6.45 9.05
N GLY A 34 -22.12 5.54 8.14
CA GLY A 34 -21.18 4.46 8.39
C GLY A 34 -21.81 3.32 9.20
N ASN A 35 -21.12 2.18 9.26
CA ASN A 35 -21.63 1.01 9.96
C ASN A 35 -21.20 1.04 11.44
N PRO A 36 -22.05 1.47 12.37
CA PRO A 36 -21.74 1.33 13.80
C PRO A 36 -21.63 -0.16 14.11
N ARG A 37 -20.67 -0.52 14.97
CA ARG A 37 -20.53 -1.91 15.43
C ARG A 37 -21.79 -2.39 16.17
N VAL A 38 -22.60 -1.46 16.69
CA VAL A 38 -23.80 -1.67 17.50
C VAL A 38 -24.76 -0.51 17.23
N LEU A 39 -25.98 -0.78 16.76
CA LEU A 39 -27.07 0.19 16.76
C LEU A 39 -27.79 0.11 18.10
N SER A 40 -27.94 1.24 18.79
CA SER A 40 -28.82 1.33 19.95
C SER A 40 -30.01 2.21 19.63
N VAL A 41 -31.19 1.85 20.17
CA VAL A 41 -32.37 2.74 20.17
C VAL A 41 -32.05 4.07 20.88
N SER A 42 -31.13 4.06 21.85
CA SER A 42 -30.65 5.25 22.56
C SER A 42 -29.56 6.06 21.83
N GLY A 43 -29.18 5.68 20.61
CA GLY A 43 -28.24 6.41 19.76
C GLY A 43 -27.16 5.55 19.11
N LEU A 44 -26.44 6.15 18.17
CA LEU A 44 -25.32 5.55 17.46
C LEU A 44 -24.02 5.84 18.20
N HIS A 45 -23.25 4.80 18.48
CA HIS A 45 -21.85 4.98 18.80
C HIS A 45 -21.09 5.25 17.49
N CYS A 46 -21.01 6.53 17.12
CA CYS A 46 -20.23 6.98 15.97
C CYS A 46 -18.76 6.67 16.20
N ARG A 47 -18.10 6.12 15.18
CA ARG A 47 -16.64 6.09 15.12
C ARG A 47 -16.14 7.51 14.81
N PRO A 48 -14.94 7.90 15.25
CA PRO A 48 -14.26 9.07 14.68
C PRO A 48 -14.22 8.91 13.15
N ASN A 49 -14.34 10.00 12.39
CA ASN A 49 -14.24 9.96 10.93
C ASN A 49 -12.82 9.57 10.47
N GLU A 50 -12.60 9.55 9.16
CA GLU A 50 -11.35 9.16 8.51
C GLU A 50 -10.16 10.01 8.98
N CYS A 51 -10.43 11.23 9.44
CA CYS A 51 -9.48 12.20 9.96
C CYS A 51 -9.36 12.17 11.50
N GLY A 52 -10.03 11.24 12.18
CA GLY A 52 -10.01 11.10 13.64
C GLY A 52 -10.92 12.08 14.39
N GLN A 53 -11.79 12.82 13.70
CA GLN A 53 -12.74 13.74 14.31
C GLN A 53 -13.97 12.97 14.78
N VAL A 54 -14.33 13.11 16.05
CA VAL A 54 -15.57 12.52 16.59
C VAL A 54 -16.74 13.40 16.17
N ASN A 55 -17.52 12.94 15.20
CA ASN A 55 -18.83 13.54 14.95
C ASN A 55 -19.74 13.26 16.15
N GLU A 56 -20.53 14.26 16.52
CA GLU A 56 -21.51 14.23 17.60
C GLU A 56 -22.35 12.93 17.58
N LYS A 57 -22.86 12.51 18.75
CA LYS A 57 -23.78 11.37 18.85
C LYS A 57 -24.91 11.54 17.84
N LYS A 58 -24.96 10.68 16.83
CA LYS A 58 -26.08 10.61 15.90
C LYS A 58 -27.19 9.76 16.50
N TYR A 59 -28.43 10.19 16.34
CA TYR A 59 -29.61 9.44 16.76
C TYR A 59 -30.31 8.88 15.52
N LEU A 60 -31.05 7.78 15.70
CA LEU A 60 -31.97 7.34 14.66
C LEU A 60 -33.03 8.43 14.45
N PRO A 61 -33.38 8.74 13.20
CA PRO A 61 -34.53 9.60 12.92
C PRO A 61 -35.78 9.06 13.63
N ASN A 62 -36.56 9.95 14.26
CA ASN A 62 -37.80 9.59 14.97
C ASN A 62 -38.78 8.77 14.10
N SER A 63 -38.75 8.96 12.78
CA SER A 63 -39.53 8.18 11.82
C SER A 63 -39.13 6.71 11.78
N ILE A 64 -37.83 6.42 11.88
CA ILE A 64 -37.28 5.05 11.87
C ILE A 64 -37.39 4.42 13.26
N GLU A 65 -37.12 5.19 14.32
CA GLU A 65 -37.15 4.70 15.70
C GLU A 65 -38.50 4.07 16.07
N LYS A 66 -39.61 4.73 15.69
CA LYS A 66 -40.97 4.22 15.94
C LYS A 66 -41.30 2.96 15.14
N MET A 67 -40.57 2.69 14.06
CA MET A 67 -40.79 1.55 13.17
C MET A 67 -40.00 0.31 13.60
N ILE A 68 -39.08 0.42 14.58
CA ILE A 68 -38.23 -0.68 15.04
C ILE A 68 -39.00 -1.94 15.47
N PRO A 69 -40.13 -1.87 16.23
CA PRO A 69 -40.90 -3.07 16.56
C PRO A 69 -41.44 -3.78 15.31
N PHE A 70 -41.97 -3.03 14.35
CA PHE A 70 -42.53 -3.56 13.11
C PHE A 70 -41.45 -4.16 12.20
N LEU A 71 -40.28 -3.52 12.12
CA LEU A 71 -39.12 -4.04 11.39
C LEU A 71 -38.59 -5.35 11.99
N LYS A 72 -38.72 -5.53 13.32
CA LYS A 72 -38.37 -6.78 14.00
C LYS A 72 -39.37 -7.87 13.66
N ASP A 73 -40.67 -7.58 13.76
CA ASP A 73 -41.73 -8.56 13.55
C ASP A 73 -41.76 -9.06 12.10
N GLU A 74 -41.51 -8.18 11.13
CA GLU A 74 -41.34 -8.55 9.70
C GLU A 74 -39.94 -9.14 9.39
N GLY A 75 -39.05 -9.19 10.36
CA GLY A 75 -37.75 -9.86 10.24
C GLY A 75 -36.69 -9.10 9.44
N TYR A 76 -36.79 -7.78 9.28
CA TYR A 76 -35.73 -6.96 8.70
C TYR A 76 -34.52 -6.81 9.63
N ILE A 77 -34.78 -6.71 10.93
CA ILE A 77 -33.75 -6.51 11.96
C ILE A 77 -33.69 -7.68 12.95
N LYS A 78 -32.52 -7.87 13.56
CA LYS A 78 -32.29 -8.85 14.64
C LYS A 78 -31.75 -8.14 15.87
N PHE A 79 -32.41 -8.34 17.02
CA PHE A 79 -31.89 -7.87 18.31
C PHE A 79 -30.80 -8.81 18.83
N GLU A 80 -29.73 -8.23 19.35
CA GLU A 80 -28.65 -8.96 20.04
C GLU A 80 -28.87 -8.96 21.56
N ARG A 81 -29.33 -7.82 22.08
CA ARG A 81 -29.65 -7.57 23.50
C ARG A 81 -30.60 -6.38 23.59
N ASP A 82 -31.07 -6.05 24.79
CA ASP A 82 -32.04 -4.96 25.00
C ASP A 82 -31.57 -3.64 24.38
N GLY A 83 -32.41 -3.08 23.52
CA GLY A 83 -32.15 -1.83 22.80
C GLY A 83 -31.09 -1.91 21.71
N VAL A 84 -30.44 -3.08 21.49
CA VAL A 84 -29.38 -3.25 20.50
C VAL A 84 -29.79 -4.19 19.38
N PHE A 85 -29.67 -3.73 18.13
CA PHE A 85 -30.07 -4.51 16.96
C PHE A 85 -29.12 -4.37 15.76
N PHE A 86 -29.32 -5.23 14.78
CA PHE A 86 -28.65 -5.21 13.49
C PHE A 86 -29.67 -5.33 12.36
N LEU A 87 -29.51 -4.51 11.30
CA LEU A 87 -30.16 -4.76 10.02
C LEU A 87 -29.52 -6.00 9.37
N LYS A 88 -30.35 -6.95 8.92
CA LYS A 88 -29.85 -8.15 8.24
C LYS A 88 -29.11 -7.80 6.95
N HIS A 89 -28.21 -8.68 6.56
CA HIS A 89 -27.27 -8.44 5.47
C HIS A 89 -27.97 -8.14 4.13
N GLU A 90 -29.01 -8.91 3.80
CA GLU A 90 -29.77 -8.78 2.56
C GLU A 90 -30.55 -7.47 2.40
N TYR A 91 -30.74 -6.72 3.49
CA TYR A 91 -31.47 -5.44 3.48
C TYR A 91 -30.54 -4.23 3.61
N ARG A 92 -29.22 -4.44 3.66
CA ARG A 92 -28.26 -3.34 3.77
C ARG A 92 -27.97 -2.74 2.41
N ASP A 93 -27.92 -1.41 2.37
CA ASP A 93 -27.36 -0.67 1.24
C ASP A 93 -25.87 -0.42 1.49
N TYR A 94 -25.03 -1.21 0.81
CA TYR A 94 -23.58 -1.12 0.90
C TYR A 94 -23.04 -0.08 -0.06
N HIS A 95 -21.91 0.54 0.29
CA HIS A 95 -21.16 1.32 -0.68
C HIS A 95 -20.48 0.41 -1.69
N THR A 96 -20.53 0.85 -2.94
CA THR A 96 -19.70 0.34 -4.03
C THR A 96 -18.27 0.86 -3.91
N ILE A 97 -17.32 0.19 -4.59
CA ILE A 97 -15.93 0.67 -4.64
C ILE A 97 -15.85 2.07 -5.26
N ASP A 98 -16.61 2.35 -6.32
CA ASP A 98 -16.56 3.64 -7.03
C ASP A 98 -17.05 4.79 -6.15
N GLU A 99 -18.14 4.60 -5.39
CA GLU A 99 -18.61 5.59 -4.40
C GLU A 99 -17.53 5.88 -3.35
N LEU A 100 -16.81 4.86 -2.90
CA LEU A 100 -15.75 4.99 -1.91
C LEU A 100 -14.49 5.67 -2.46
N VAL A 101 -14.12 5.37 -3.70
CA VAL A 101 -13.02 6.04 -4.40
C VAL A 101 -13.32 7.53 -4.56
N GLU A 102 -14.53 7.88 -4.97
CA GLU A 102 -14.93 9.27 -5.15
C GLU A 102 -14.93 10.02 -3.81
N ARG A 103 -15.44 9.41 -2.74
CA ARG A 103 -15.33 9.98 -1.39
C ARG A 103 -13.88 10.15 -0.94
N PHE A 104 -13.01 9.18 -1.23
CA PHE A 104 -11.60 9.28 -0.89
C PHE A 104 -10.92 10.44 -1.61
N ARG A 105 -11.23 10.66 -2.90
CA ARG A 105 -10.73 11.82 -3.67
C ARG A 105 -11.17 13.14 -3.03
N GLN A 106 -12.45 13.27 -2.71
CA GLN A 106 -12.98 14.48 -2.06
C GLN A 106 -12.27 14.77 -0.73
N ILE A 107 -12.06 13.74 0.10
CA ILE A 107 -11.32 13.87 1.35
C ILE A 107 -9.86 14.23 1.10
N ALA A 108 -9.21 13.61 0.11
CA ALA A 108 -7.82 13.89 -0.21
C ALA A 108 -7.63 15.32 -0.73
N ASP A 109 -8.53 15.79 -1.60
CA ASP A 109 -8.51 17.15 -2.15
C ASP A 109 -8.70 18.19 -1.05
N ASP A 110 -9.75 18.06 -0.22
CA ASP A 110 -9.97 18.93 0.95
C ASP A 110 -8.78 18.89 1.92
N TYR A 111 -8.24 17.69 2.17
CA TYR A 111 -7.07 17.52 3.03
C TYR A 111 -5.84 18.29 2.51
N PHE A 112 -5.56 18.24 1.20
CA PHE A 112 -4.46 18.99 0.60
C PHE A 112 -4.73 20.50 0.52
N GLU A 113 -5.97 20.92 0.24
CA GLU A 113 -6.38 22.33 0.25
C GLU A 113 -6.16 22.97 1.63
N ASN A 114 -6.34 22.20 2.70
CA ASN A 114 -6.10 22.64 4.08
C ASN A 114 -4.63 22.48 4.54
N GLY A 115 -3.68 22.27 3.61
CA GLY A 115 -2.26 22.17 3.91
C GLY A 115 -1.81 20.80 4.43
N GLY A 116 -2.59 19.75 4.15
CA GLY A 116 -2.23 18.37 4.40
C GLY A 116 -0.99 17.90 3.64
N ASP A 117 -0.41 16.80 4.09
CA ASP A 117 0.79 16.20 3.52
C ASP A 117 0.56 14.72 3.15
N LEU A 118 1.30 14.22 2.16
CA LEU A 118 1.05 12.87 1.65
C LEU A 118 1.15 11.76 2.72
N TYR A 119 2.00 11.93 3.73
CA TYR A 119 2.13 10.95 4.83
C TYR A 119 0.86 10.88 5.67
N GLY A 120 0.22 12.02 5.96
CA GLY A 120 -1.10 12.04 6.60
C GLY A 120 -2.18 11.36 5.76
N LEU A 121 -2.18 11.53 4.43
CA LEU A 121 -3.12 10.84 3.55
C LEU A 121 -2.93 9.32 3.57
N TYR A 122 -1.68 8.82 3.61
CA TYR A 122 -1.42 7.40 3.84
C TYR A 122 -2.06 6.91 5.14
N SER A 123 -1.98 7.70 6.22
CA SER A 123 -2.62 7.34 7.50
C SER A 123 -4.14 7.28 7.39
N ILE A 124 -4.78 8.24 6.72
CA ILE A 124 -6.23 8.24 6.46
C ILE A 124 -6.63 6.94 5.74
N SER A 125 -5.88 6.56 4.70
CA SER A 125 -6.16 5.36 3.90
C SER A 125 -6.20 4.05 4.70
N THR A 126 -5.42 3.95 5.79
CA THR A 126 -5.36 2.71 6.60
C THR A 126 -6.64 2.45 7.39
N THR A 127 -7.41 3.50 7.69
CA THR A 127 -8.65 3.37 8.46
C THR A 127 -9.89 3.63 7.62
N PHE A 128 -9.74 4.16 6.39
CA PHE A 128 -10.81 4.58 5.50
C PHE A 128 -11.98 3.59 5.42
N GLY A 129 -11.72 2.32 5.09
CA GLY A 129 -12.76 1.30 4.94
C GLY A 129 -13.53 0.96 6.22
N LEU A 130 -13.02 1.34 7.40
CA LEU A 130 -13.68 1.10 8.70
C LEU A 130 -14.79 2.12 9.00
N HIS A 131 -14.87 3.20 8.23
CA HIS A 131 -15.80 4.31 8.44
C HIS A 131 -17.06 4.18 7.58
N TYR A 132 -17.03 3.35 6.54
CA TYR A 132 -18.13 3.19 5.60
C TYR A 132 -18.86 1.88 5.76
N ASN A 133 -20.12 1.85 5.31
CA ASN A 133 -20.87 0.60 5.20
C ASN A 133 -20.37 -0.21 4.00
N VAL A 134 -19.40 -1.10 4.24
CA VAL A 134 -18.79 -1.96 3.22
C VAL A 134 -19.13 -3.42 3.50
N ASP A 135 -19.44 -4.18 2.46
CA ASP A 135 -19.59 -5.63 2.58
C ASP A 135 -18.22 -6.31 2.60
N LEU A 136 -17.67 -6.49 3.79
CA LEU A 136 -16.40 -7.19 3.98
C LEU A 136 -16.51 -8.72 3.83
N SER A 137 -17.73 -9.26 3.76
CA SER A 137 -17.94 -10.68 3.46
C SER A 137 -17.76 -10.98 1.98
N ASN A 138 -17.95 -9.97 1.11
CA ASN A 138 -17.63 -10.05 -0.29
C ASN A 138 -16.12 -9.90 -0.52
N HIS A 139 -15.50 -10.98 -1.01
CA HIS A 139 -14.06 -11.05 -1.24
C HIS A 139 -13.57 -10.06 -2.32
N GLU A 140 -14.36 -9.83 -3.37
CA GLU A 140 -14.03 -8.88 -4.44
C GLU A 140 -13.98 -7.45 -3.91
N ILE A 141 -14.95 -7.09 -3.06
CA ILE A 141 -14.99 -5.76 -2.42
C ILE A 141 -13.84 -5.60 -1.44
N ASN A 142 -13.58 -6.61 -0.60
CA ASN A 142 -12.54 -6.57 0.41
C ASN A 142 -11.13 -6.40 -0.20
N MET A 143 -10.83 -7.11 -1.30
CA MET A 143 -9.54 -6.97 -2.00
C MET A 143 -9.48 -5.77 -2.95
N GLY A 144 -10.60 -5.44 -3.60
CA GLY A 144 -10.72 -4.38 -4.60
C GLY A 144 -10.55 -2.98 -4.01
N LEU A 145 -11.15 -2.72 -2.84
CA LEU A 145 -11.09 -1.40 -2.21
C LEU A 145 -9.66 -0.99 -1.87
N GLY A 146 -8.88 -1.87 -1.23
CA GLY A 146 -7.50 -1.57 -0.89
C GLY A 146 -6.63 -1.28 -2.12
N THR A 147 -6.89 -1.95 -3.24
CA THR A 147 -6.20 -1.72 -4.51
C THR A 147 -6.59 -0.38 -5.13
N ALA A 148 -7.89 -0.06 -5.16
CA ALA A 148 -8.40 1.19 -5.71
C ALA A 148 -7.86 2.41 -4.94
N ILE A 149 -7.91 2.39 -3.61
CA ILE A 149 -7.37 3.47 -2.77
C ILE A 149 -5.86 3.63 -2.95
N ARG A 150 -5.10 2.53 -3.08
CA ARG A 150 -3.66 2.60 -3.40
C ARG A 150 -3.38 3.24 -4.76
N ASN A 151 -4.24 3.02 -5.76
CA ASN A 151 -4.10 3.64 -7.08
C ASN A 151 -4.33 5.16 -6.99
N GLU A 152 -5.31 5.60 -6.21
CA GLU A 152 -5.53 7.03 -5.96
C GLU A 152 -4.33 7.67 -5.25
N ILE A 153 -3.84 7.07 -4.15
CA ILE A 153 -2.65 7.59 -3.45
C ILE A 153 -1.42 7.62 -4.37
N THR A 154 -1.28 6.62 -5.25
CA THR A 154 -0.21 6.59 -6.26
C THR A 154 -0.36 7.76 -7.23
N SER A 155 -1.58 8.10 -7.64
CA SER A 155 -1.84 9.26 -8.51
C SER A 155 -1.51 10.58 -7.82
N TYR A 156 -1.94 10.78 -6.57
CA TYR A 156 -1.54 11.95 -5.77
C TYR A 156 -0.02 12.02 -5.58
N SER A 157 0.63 10.88 -5.30
CA SER A 157 2.09 10.80 -5.16
C SER A 157 2.82 11.28 -6.42
N LYS A 158 2.31 10.88 -7.60
CA LYS A 158 2.86 11.28 -8.90
C LYS A 158 2.65 12.77 -9.18
N ASN A 159 1.51 13.33 -8.79
CA ASN A 159 1.19 14.74 -9.00
C ASN A 159 1.97 15.69 -8.07
N LEU A 160 2.24 15.27 -6.82
CA LEU A 160 2.94 16.09 -5.83
C LEU A 160 4.46 16.13 -6.04
N GLY A 161 5.06 14.98 -6.37
CA GLY A 161 6.46 14.88 -6.81
C GLY A 161 7.52 15.47 -5.88
N LEU A 162 8.66 15.81 -6.49
CA LEU A 162 9.85 16.32 -5.81
C LEU A 162 9.59 17.66 -5.11
N LYS A 163 8.83 18.56 -5.75
CA LYS A 163 8.56 19.88 -5.16
C LYS A 163 7.90 19.75 -3.79
N HIS A 164 6.86 18.93 -3.67
CA HIS A 164 6.20 18.70 -2.39
C HIS A 164 7.14 18.00 -1.38
N PHE A 165 7.98 17.07 -1.85
CA PHE A 165 8.99 16.43 -1.00
C PHE A 165 9.96 17.46 -0.39
N ILE A 166 10.44 18.43 -1.18
CA ILE A 166 11.36 19.47 -0.73
C ILE A 166 10.66 20.49 0.18
N GLU A 167 9.53 21.03 -0.25
CA GLU A 167 8.84 22.16 0.40
C GLU A 167 8.05 21.75 1.66
N VAL A 168 7.60 20.49 1.75
CA VAL A 168 6.78 19.99 2.87
C VAL A 168 7.49 18.84 3.58
N PRO A 169 8.42 19.09 4.53
CA PRO A 169 9.23 18.04 5.16
C PRO A 169 8.43 16.91 5.83
N LYS A 170 7.22 17.19 6.30
CA LYS A 170 6.34 16.18 6.93
C LYS A 170 5.84 15.12 5.92
N SER A 171 5.71 15.48 4.64
CA SER A 171 5.28 14.58 3.55
C SER A 171 6.23 13.40 3.34
N ARG A 172 7.50 13.56 3.75
CA ARG A 172 8.55 12.54 3.66
C ARG A 172 8.32 11.37 4.62
N GLY A 173 7.50 11.57 5.66
CA GLY A 173 7.33 10.61 6.74
C GLY A 173 8.58 10.47 7.62
N MET A 174 8.73 9.31 8.24
CA MET A 174 9.88 9.01 9.09
C MET A 174 11.10 8.62 8.25
N LYS A 175 12.28 9.12 8.65
CA LYS A 175 13.55 8.62 8.12
C LYS A 175 13.72 7.15 8.52
N MET A 176 13.77 6.28 7.53
CA MET A 176 14.02 4.86 7.69
C MET A 176 15.51 4.53 7.65
N ASN A 177 16.27 5.43 7.00
CA ASN A 177 17.68 5.36 6.73
C ASN A 177 18.11 3.94 6.32
N CYS A 178 17.81 3.58 5.06
CA CYS A 178 18.15 2.27 4.55
C CYS A 178 19.66 2.04 4.49
N PHE A 179 20.44 3.12 4.44
CA PHE A 179 21.87 3.12 4.13
C PHE A 179 22.70 3.94 5.15
N ILE A 180 22.56 3.63 6.46
CA ILE A 180 23.17 4.44 7.55
C ILE A 180 24.67 4.20 7.72
N ASP A 181 25.10 2.94 7.56
CA ASP A 181 26.42 2.50 8.01
C ASP A 181 27.48 2.65 6.91
N GLY A 182 28.74 2.87 7.29
CA GLY A 182 29.90 3.13 6.42
C GLY A 182 29.76 2.71 4.95
N GLU A 183 29.92 1.42 4.68
CA GLU A 183 29.85 0.81 3.33
C GLU A 183 28.53 1.13 2.60
N LEU A 184 27.40 1.11 3.32
CA LEU A 184 26.09 1.42 2.75
C LEU A 184 25.97 2.87 2.30
N LYS A 185 26.69 3.82 2.92
CA LYS A 185 26.72 5.21 2.43
C LYS A 185 27.40 5.33 1.07
N ALA A 186 28.47 4.56 0.84
CA ALA A 186 29.13 4.52 -0.46
C ALA A 186 28.20 3.90 -1.52
N ILE A 187 27.53 2.80 -1.18
CA ILE A 187 26.54 2.15 -2.08
C ILE A 187 25.38 3.10 -2.39
N LYS A 188 24.85 3.80 -1.39
CA LYS A 188 23.80 4.80 -1.59
C LYS A 188 24.20 5.85 -2.62
N ARG A 189 25.46 6.31 -2.60
CA ARG A 189 25.97 7.27 -3.57
C ARG A 189 26.07 6.67 -4.97
N ILE A 190 26.60 5.45 -5.10
CA ILE A 190 26.66 4.71 -6.39
C ILE A 190 25.25 4.60 -6.99
N MET A 191 24.28 4.12 -6.19
CA MET A 191 22.89 4.01 -6.63
C MET A 191 22.30 5.36 -7.00
N ALA A 192 22.60 6.43 -6.24
CA ALA A 192 22.11 7.76 -6.55
C ALA A 192 22.68 8.31 -7.87
N GLU A 193 23.97 8.08 -8.15
CA GLU A 193 24.62 8.44 -9.41
C GLU A 193 23.96 7.72 -10.61
N GLU A 194 23.60 6.45 -10.46
CA GLU A 194 22.85 5.71 -11.49
C GLU A 194 21.41 6.22 -11.65
N LEU A 195 20.76 6.55 -10.53
CA LEU A 195 19.36 6.99 -10.50
C LEU A 195 19.12 8.35 -11.15
N VAL A 196 20.14 9.21 -11.24
CA VAL A 196 20.07 10.51 -11.93
C VAL A 196 19.66 10.36 -13.40
N GLU A 197 20.03 9.26 -14.04
CA GLU A 197 19.74 9.01 -15.46
C GLU A 197 18.28 8.58 -15.69
N TYR A 198 17.55 8.22 -14.63
CA TYR A 198 16.17 7.76 -14.73
C TYR A 198 15.20 8.92 -14.57
N THR A 199 14.45 9.22 -15.62
CA THR A 199 13.53 10.38 -15.67
C THR A 199 12.06 10.00 -15.51
N ASP A 200 11.75 8.71 -15.36
CA ASP A 200 10.38 8.24 -15.20
C ASP A 200 10.20 7.36 -13.94
N TYR A 201 9.04 7.53 -13.30
CA TYR A 201 8.63 6.81 -12.10
C TYR A 201 8.77 5.29 -12.22
N GLN A 202 8.43 4.72 -13.38
CA GLN A 202 8.34 3.28 -13.56
C GLN A 202 9.74 2.67 -13.65
N SER A 203 10.66 3.33 -14.36
CA SER A 203 12.05 2.89 -14.45
C SER A 203 12.79 3.02 -13.12
N VAL A 204 12.54 4.08 -12.33
CA VAL A 204 13.07 4.17 -10.96
C VAL A 204 12.55 3.02 -10.10
N LYS A 205 11.24 2.73 -10.17
CA LYS A 205 10.64 1.58 -9.46
C LYS A 205 11.28 0.26 -9.89
N ASP A 206 11.49 0.05 -11.18
CA ASP A 206 12.07 -1.18 -11.71
C ASP A 206 13.58 -1.28 -11.46
N TYR A 207 14.28 -0.16 -11.27
CA TYR A 207 15.63 -0.14 -10.73
C TYR A 207 15.66 -0.77 -9.33
N PHE A 208 14.83 -0.30 -8.39
CA PHE A 208 14.79 -0.83 -7.02
C PHE A 208 14.23 -2.24 -6.90
N LYS A 209 13.42 -2.71 -7.85
CA LYS A 209 13.02 -4.13 -7.90
C LYS A 209 14.17 -5.06 -8.25
N ARG A 210 15.13 -4.56 -9.04
CA ARG A 210 16.25 -5.35 -9.58
C ARG A 210 17.52 -5.20 -8.77
N HIS A 211 17.69 -4.09 -8.05
CA HIS A 211 18.93 -3.79 -7.34
C HIS A 211 18.76 -3.85 -5.83
N GLY A 212 19.74 -4.46 -5.16
CA GLY A 212 19.89 -4.45 -3.71
C GLY A 212 21.29 -4.02 -3.33
N ALA A 213 21.45 -3.47 -2.12
CA ALA A 213 22.75 -3.22 -1.54
C ALA A 213 23.17 -4.42 -0.69
N VAL A 214 24.47 -4.68 -0.64
CA VAL A 214 25.05 -5.62 0.30
C VAL A 214 26.10 -4.93 1.14
N SER A 215 26.07 -5.14 2.44
CA SER A 215 27.19 -4.76 3.34
C SER A 215 27.93 -6.01 3.79
N GLY A 216 29.20 -5.84 4.19
CA GLY A 216 30.08 -6.91 4.64
C GLY A 216 29.45 -7.85 5.69
N PRO A 217 30.03 -9.04 5.89
CA PRO A 217 29.41 -10.09 6.67
C PRO A 217 29.20 -9.64 8.12
N LYS A 218 27.94 -9.60 8.56
CA LYS A 218 27.62 -9.45 9.98
C LYS A 218 27.43 -10.83 10.59
N TYR A 219 28.06 -11.05 11.75
CA TYR A 219 27.81 -12.25 12.55
C TYR A 219 26.38 -12.18 13.08
N GLN A 220 25.47 -12.95 12.48
CA GLN A 220 24.14 -13.14 13.04
C GLN A 220 24.16 -14.37 13.95
N LYS A 221 23.72 -14.17 15.20
CA LYS A 221 23.35 -15.29 16.06
C LYS A 221 22.07 -15.89 15.50
N SER A 222 22.16 -17.04 14.83
CA SER A 222 20.96 -17.83 14.58
C SER A 222 20.61 -18.57 15.85
N TYR A 223 19.42 -18.27 16.40
CA TYR A 223 18.84 -19.08 17.45
C TYR A 223 18.19 -20.31 16.81
N ASP A 224 18.82 -21.46 17.02
CA ASP A 224 18.17 -22.76 16.86
C ASP A 224 17.21 -22.98 18.05
N PRO A 225 15.95 -23.41 17.85
CA PRO A 225 15.08 -23.87 18.94
C PRO A 225 15.69 -24.96 19.84
N HIS A 226 16.77 -25.62 19.42
CA HIS A 226 17.53 -26.60 20.20
C HIS A 226 18.71 -25.99 21.01
N GLY A 227 18.86 -24.67 21.03
CA GLY A 227 19.78 -23.97 21.96
C GLY A 227 21.24 -23.89 21.51
N ILE A 228 21.57 -24.31 20.30
CA ILE A 228 22.92 -24.17 19.73
C ILE A 228 22.97 -22.85 18.96
N SER A 229 23.57 -21.81 19.56
CA SER A 229 23.87 -20.58 18.83
C SER A 229 25.08 -20.82 17.92
N SER A 230 24.89 -20.86 16.61
CA SER A 230 25.99 -20.77 15.66
C SER A 230 26.16 -19.31 15.21
N ASN A 231 27.40 -18.83 15.25
CA ASN A 231 27.77 -17.55 14.64
C ASN A 231 28.02 -17.81 13.15
N GLN A 232 26.96 -17.80 12.34
CA GLN A 232 27.12 -17.88 10.91
C GLN A 232 27.38 -16.48 10.35
N LYS A 233 28.43 -16.37 9.52
CA LYS A 233 28.59 -15.21 8.64
C LYS A 233 27.46 -15.28 7.61
N LYS A 234 26.54 -14.31 7.66
CA LYS A 234 25.46 -14.20 6.69
C LYS A 234 25.57 -12.88 5.95
N ILE A 235 25.12 -12.92 4.71
CA ILE A 235 24.99 -11.75 3.87
C ILE A 235 23.86 -10.89 4.40
N GLU A 236 24.17 -9.63 4.74
CA GLU A 236 23.12 -8.66 5.00
C GLU A 236 22.77 -7.97 3.69
N MET A 237 21.69 -8.44 3.06
CA MET A 237 21.10 -7.79 1.89
C MET A 237 20.13 -6.71 2.35
N HIS A 238 20.34 -5.49 1.86
CA HIS A 238 19.50 -4.32 2.09
C HIS A 238 18.78 -3.99 0.79
N ILE A 239 17.49 -4.30 0.73
CA ILE A 239 16.66 -4.01 -0.44
C ILE A 239 15.76 -2.83 -0.09
N ALA A 240 15.94 -1.73 -0.82
CA ALA A 240 15.09 -0.55 -0.68
C ALA A 240 13.71 -0.82 -1.30
N LEU A 241 12.67 -0.40 -0.58
CA LEU A 241 11.27 -0.50 -0.98
C LEU A 241 10.70 0.92 -1.05
N PRO A 242 11.02 1.68 -2.12
CA PRO A 242 10.54 3.04 -2.26
C PRO A 242 9.01 3.07 -2.41
N SER A 243 8.38 4.07 -1.79
CA SER A 243 6.99 4.40 -2.05
C SER A 243 6.82 5.01 -3.44
N ALA A 244 5.57 5.12 -3.91
CA ALA A 244 5.31 5.76 -5.19
C ALA A 244 5.85 7.21 -5.25
N PHE A 245 5.71 7.92 -4.13
CA PHE A 245 6.21 9.27 -3.94
C PHE A 245 7.73 9.39 -4.00
N CYS A 246 8.45 8.44 -3.39
CA CYS A 246 9.91 8.41 -3.45
C CYS A 246 10.39 8.18 -4.89
N CYS A 247 9.78 7.23 -5.62
CA CYS A 247 10.13 6.98 -7.02
C CYS A 247 9.85 8.20 -7.89
N GLN A 248 8.69 8.85 -7.74
CA GLN A 248 8.38 10.07 -8.49
C GLN A 248 9.37 11.19 -8.18
N SER A 249 9.67 11.41 -6.90
CA SER A 249 10.60 12.47 -6.47
C SER A 249 12.01 12.25 -7.04
N ILE A 250 12.46 10.99 -7.14
CA ILE A 250 13.74 10.65 -7.77
C ILE A 250 13.70 10.88 -9.27
N ALA A 251 12.63 10.46 -9.94
CA ALA A 251 12.48 10.64 -11.39
C ALA A 251 12.51 12.12 -11.82
N GLU A 252 12.06 13.02 -10.95
CA GLU A 252 12.10 14.47 -11.16
C GLU A 252 13.42 15.13 -10.74
N SER A 253 14.23 14.43 -9.94
CA SER A 253 15.47 14.96 -9.37
C SER A 253 16.64 14.83 -10.33
N LYS A 254 17.40 15.92 -10.50
CA LYS A 254 18.65 15.94 -11.27
C LYS A 254 19.90 16.09 -10.40
N ASP A 255 19.72 16.23 -9.09
CA ASP A 255 20.81 16.33 -8.12
C ASP A 255 20.98 15.02 -7.36
N ILE A 256 22.21 14.49 -7.36
CA ILE A 256 22.61 13.32 -6.59
C ILE A 256 22.29 13.53 -5.10
N LYS A 257 22.49 14.74 -4.56
CA LYS A 257 22.24 15.02 -3.14
C LYS A 257 20.76 14.92 -2.79
N GLU A 258 19.88 15.36 -3.68
CA GLU A 258 18.43 15.25 -3.53
C GLU A 258 18.00 13.78 -3.57
N ILE A 259 18.49 13.01 -4.55
CA ILE A 259 18.21 11.56 -4.65
C ILE A 259 18.68 10.84 -3.37
N MET A 260 19.90 11.12 -2.92
CA MET A 260 20.40 10.57 -1.67
C MET A 260 19.51 10.97 -0.49
N MET A 261 19.07 12.22 -0.39
CA MET A 261 18.15 12.64 0.66
C MET A 261 16.83 11.86 0.61
N ILE A 262 16.25 11.65 -0.59
CA ILE A 262 15.02 10.88 -0.76
C ILE A 262 15.20 9.42 -0.31
N MET A 263 16.33 8.81 -0.64
CA MET A 263 16.66 7.44 -0.23
C MET A 263 16.70 7.22 1.30
N ASP A 264 16.85 8.28 2.11
CA ASP A 264 16.77 8.16 3.58
C ASP A 264 15.35 7.89 4.11
N TYR A 265 14.33 8.11 3.28
CA TYR A 265 12.92 7.99 3.64
C TYR A 265 12.23 6.77 3.01
N MET A 266 12.98 5.92 2.29
CA MET A 266 12.43 4.71 1.68
C MET A 266 12.21 3.60 2.69
N GLY A 267 11.27 2.69 2.45
CA GLY A 267 11.21 1.44 3.20
C GLY A 267 12.44 0.58 2.92
N LYS A 268 12.73 -0.38 3.81
CA LYS A 268 13.71 -1.45 3.55
C LYS A 268 13.20 -2.79 4.00
N THR A 269 13.71 -3.82 3.37
CA THR A 269 13.64 -5.19 3.87
C THR A 269 15.04 -5.79 3.95
N TYR A 270 15.17 -6.74 4.87
CA TYR A 270 16.38 -7.53 5.06
C TYR A 270 16.17 -8.92 4.46
N GLY A 271 17.13 -9.40 3.68
CA GLY A 271 17.08 -10.73 3.08
C GLY A 271 16.33 -10.80 1.74
N PRO A 272 16.34 -11.97 1.09
CA PRO A 272 15.87 -12.12 -0.29
C PRO A 272 14.33 -12.11 -0.34
N PHE A 273 13.76 -11.08 -0.96
CA PHE A 273 12.34 -11.03 -1.30
C PHE A 273 12.14 -11.48 -2.74
N GLY A 274 11.34 -12.53 -2.96
CA GLY A 274 10.44 -12.81 -4.09
C GLY A 274 10.90 -12.66 -5.56
N ASN A 275 12.07 -12.11 -5.84
CA ASN A 275 12.61 -11.89 -7.16
C ASN A 275 13.74 -12.90 -7.36
N GLU A 276 13.58 -13.76 -8.36
CA GLU A 276 14.49 -14.88 -8.62
C GLU A 276 15.88 -14.41 -9.04
N GLU A 277 16.02 -13.15 -9.45
CA GLU A 277 17.28 -12.52 -9.85
C GLU A 277 17.39 -11.08 -9.31
N LEU A 278 18.30 -10.85 -8.36
CA LEU A 278 18.67 -9.52 -7.87
C LEU A 278 20.10 -9.18 -8.28
N ILE A 279 20.36 -7.93 -8.65
CA ILE A 279 21.70 -7.37 -8.83
C ILE A 279 22.10 -6.75 -7.49
N LEU A 280 23.04 -7.40 -6.81
CA LEU A 280 23.60 -6.90 -5.57
C LEU A 280 24.79 -5.99 -5.88
N ILE A 281 24.79 -4.80 -5.28
CA ILE A 281 25.83 -3.78 -5.40
C ILE A 281 26.56 -3.67 -4.06
N ASN A 282 27.88 -3.69 -4.08
CA ASN A 282 28.72 -3.42 -2.91
C ASN A 282 29.38 -2.03 -2.97
N GLU A 283 30.12 -1.67 -1.91
CA GLU A 283 30.77 -0.37 -1.74
C GLU A 283 31.85 -0.07 -2.78
N LYS A 284 32.38 -1.11 -3.45
CA LYS A 284 33.35 -1.01 -4.54
C LYS A 284 32.69 -0.96 -5.93
N ASN A 285 31.36 -0.84 -5.99
CA ASN A 285 30.56 -0.92 -7.23
C ASN A 285 30.72 -2.26 -7.98
N VAL A 286 31.05 -3.34 -7.26
CA VAL A 286 31.01 -4.69 -7.81
C VAL A 286 29.56 -5.15 -7.83
N ARG A 287 29.13 -5.67 -8.98
CA ARG A 287 27.75 -6.11 -9.22
C ARG A 287 27.71 -7.62 -9.39
N LYS A 288 26.88 -8.29 -8.59
CA LYS A 288 26.66 -9.73 -8.75
C LYS A 288 25.19 -10.08 -8.81
N ARG A 289 24.85 -10.99 -9.73
CA ARG A 289 23.50 -11.52 -9.85
C ARG A 289 23.29 -12.60 -8.79
N TYR A 290 22.38 -12.35 -7.86
CA TYR A 290 21.96 -13.27 -6.82
C TYR A 290 20.73 -14.05 -7.28
N LYS A 291 20.82 -15.39 -7.24
CA LYS A 291 19.69 -16.28 -7.52
C LYS A 291 19.34 -17.08 -6.27
N ARG A 292 18.22 -16.72 -5.65
CA ARG A 292 17.80 -17.25 -4.34
C ARG A 292 17.93 -18.78 -4.24
N ASP A 293 17.32 -19.52 -5.17
CA ASP A 293 17.28 -20.99 -5.09
C ASP A 293 18.65 -21.67 -5.21
N ARG A 294 19.61 -21.01 -5.87
CA ARG A 294 20.97 -21.54 -6.06
C ARG A 294 21.96 -21.11 -4.97
N ASP A 295 21.66 -19.99 -4.32
CA ASP A 295 22.62 -19.28 -3.49
C ASP A 295 22.21 -19.22 -2.00
N ASN A 296 21.10 -19.84 -1.60
CA ASN A 296 20.61 -19.87 -0.21
C ASN A 296 21.60 -20.48 0.80
N GLU A 297 22.51 -21.33 0.34
CA GLU A 297 23.50 -22.01 1.18
C GLU A 297 24.89 -21.38 1.11
N LYS A 298 25.10 -20.39 0.22
CA LYS A 298 26.41 -19.76 0.03
C LYS A 298 26.68 -18.68 1.08
N THR A 299 27.92 -18.64 1.54
CA THR A 299 28.50 -17.58 2.36
C THR A 299 28.72 -16.30 1.54
N PHE A 300 28.96 -15.18 2.24
CA PHE A 300 29.30 -13.91 1.59
C PHE A 300 30.58 -14.05 0.75
N GLU A 301 31.59 -14.72 1.30
CA GLU A 301 32.86 -14.98 0.63
C GLU A 301 32.65 -15.75 -0.68
N GLU A 302 31.83 -16.81 -0.68
CA GLU A 302 31.52 -17.61 -1.87
C GLU A 302 30.70 -16.85 -2.91
N LEU A 303 29.85 -15.92 -2.49
CA LEU A 303 29.09 -15.09 -3.42
C LEU A 303 29.95 -14.00 -4.04
N TYR A 304 30.85 -13.38 -3.28
CA TYR A 304 31.63 -12.22 -3.75
C TYR A 304 33.03 -12.54 -4.24
N ASP A 305 33.55 -13.75 -4.07
CA ASP A 305 34.93 -14.12 -4.43
C ASP A 305 35.92 -13.04 -3.98
N LEU A 306 35.89 -12.74 -2.68
CA LEU A 306 36.64 -11.61 -2.10
C LEU A 306 38.16 -11.78 -2.26
N ASP A 307 38.65 -12.99 -2.55
CA ASP A 307 40.05 -13.25 -2.83
C ASP A 307 40.50 -12.64 -4.18
N ALA A 308 39.59 -12.50 -5.16
CA ALA A 308 39.85 -11.72 -6.38
C ALA A 308 39.87 -10.20 -6.10
N ILE A 309 39.03 -9.74 -5.18
CA ILE A 309 38.90 -8.31 -4.81
C ILE A 309 40.04 -7.82 -3.91
N ILE A 310 40.74 -8.72 -3.22
CA ILE A 310 41.91 -8.42 -2.39
C ILE A 310 43.22 -8.60 -3.17
N SER A 311 43.23 -9.35 -4.28
CA SER A 311 44.44 -9.56 -5.10
C SER A 311 44.63 -8.57 -6.26
N GLU A 312 43.59 -7.82 -6.66
CA GLU A 312 43.69 -6.81 -7.72
C GLU A 312 44.16 -5.41 -7.30
N GLU A 313 44.58 -5.21 -6.04
CA GLU A 313 45.29 -3.98 -5.64
C GLU A 313 46.75 -3.92 -6.17
N ASN A 314 47.18 -4.85 -7.02
CA ASN A 314 48.47 -4.80 -7.72
C ASN A 314 48.42 -5.29 -9.19
N SER A 315 47.65 -4.63 -10.05
CA SER A 315 47.94 -4.52 -11.50
C SER A 315 46.95 -3.52 -12.14
N VAL A 316 47.31 -2.27 -12.37
CA VAL A 316 47.79 -1.78 -13.68
C VAL A 316 46.97 -2.37 -14.85
N GLU A 317 45.88 -1.72 -15.25
CA GLU A 317 45.81 -0.93 -16.50
C GLU A 317 44.37 -0.43 -16.74
N ALA A 318 44.24 0.89 -16.74
CA ALA A 318 43.07 1.56 -17.29
C ALA A 318 43.25 1.61 -18.81
N GLU A 319 42.54 0.76 -19.57
CA GLU A 319 42.32 1.01 -21.01
C GLU A 319 41.14 0.18 -21.55
N SER A 320 40.30 0.85 -22.36
CA SER A 320 39.35 0.26 -23.31
C SER A 320 38.05 -0.42 -22.81
N LEU A 321 37.07 0.39 -22.37
CA LEU A 321 35.64 0.03 -22.48
C LEU A 321 34.76 1.15 -23.07
N PHE A 322 35.36 2.08 -23.82
CA PHE A 322 34.66 3.02 -24.70
C PHE A 322 35.03 2.74 -26.16
N SER A 323 34.60 1.59 -26.68
CA SER A 323 34.37 1.40 -28.11
C SER A 323 33.41 0.23 -28.30
N MET A 324 32.47 0.38 -29.23
CA MET A 324 31.35 -0.53 -29.54
C MET A 324 30.09 -0.30 -28.70
N PHE A 325 29.34 0.74 -29.06
CA PHE A 325 27.98 0.54 -29.59
C PHE A 325 27.69 1.71 -30.53
N ASP A 326 28.10 1.50 -31.79
CA ASP A 326 27.63 2.26 -32.95
C ASP A 326 26.34 1.60 -33.46
N GLU A 327 25.51 2.41 -34.11
CA GLU A 327 24.13 2.15 -34.51
C GLU A 327 23.96 0.98 -35.49
N THR A 328 22.71 0.52 -35.64
CA THR A 328 22.15 -0.54 -36.53
C THR A 328 22.26 -1.97 -35.96
N ILE A 329 21.17 -2.68 -35.68
CA ILE A 329 20.25 -3.27 -36.66
C ILE A 329 18.84 -3.41 -36.03
N LEU A 330 17.91 -2.59 -36.54
CA LEU A 330 16.55 -3.02 -36.80
C LEU A 330 16.56 -3.74 -38.15
N ASP A 331 16.10 -4.99 -38.19
CA ASP A 331 15.23 -5.56 -39.23
C ASP A 331 15.38 -7.09 -39.35
N ASN A 332 14.21 -7.73 -39.50
CA ASN A 332 13.98 -9.07 -40.05
C ASN A 332 14.23 -10.28 -39.14
N LEU A 333 13.14 -10.84 -38.60
CA LEU A 333 12.55 -12.10 -39.11
C LEU A 333 11.43 -12.61 -38.17
N PHE A 334 10.21 -12.16 -38.47
CA PHE A 334 9.04 -13.03 -38.38
C PHE A 334 8.68 -13.40 -39.83
N VAL A 335 8.21 -14.64 -40.02
CA VAL A 335 7.48 -15.21 -41.18
C VAL A 335 8.20 -16.36 -41.90
N GLN A 336 7.42 -17.44 -42.05
CA GLN A 336 7.50 -18.64 -42.91
C GLN A 336 8.26 -19.87 -42.35
N GLU A 337 7.52 -20.86 -41.84
CA GLU A 337 6.82 -21.97 -42.57
C GLU A 337 7.80 -23.12 -42.85
N LEU A 338 7.62 -24.25 -42.16
CA LEU A 338 6.95 -25.47 -42.64
C LEU A 338 7.80 -26.28 -43.64
N GLU A 339 7.85 -27.58 -43.34
CA GLU A 339 8.26 -28.69 -44.22
C GLU A 339 9.77 -28.73 -44.54
N GLY A 340 10.54 -29.73 -44.12
CA GLY A 340 10.32 -31.15 -44.35
C GLY A 340 11.55 -31.69 -45.09
N VAL A 341 11.82 -33.00 -44.99
CA VAL A 341 12.92 -33.75 -45.62
C VAL A 341 14.28 -33.55 -44.92
N GLY A 342 14.99 -34.53 -44.40
CA GLY A 342 14.91 -35.98 -44.49
C GLY A 342 16.33 -36.56 -44.32
N CYS A 343 16.42 -37.70 -43.65
CA CYS A 343 17.47 -38.72 -43.75
C CYS A 343 18.93 -38.33 -43.43
N SER A 344 19.41 -38.77 -42.27
CA SER A 344 20.24 -39.98 -42.15
C SER A 344 20.31 -40.46 -40.71
#